data_AF-A0A850LRY6-F1
#
_entry.id   AF-A0A850LRY6-F1
#
_cell.length_a   1.000
_cell.length_b   1.000
_cell.length_c   1.000
_cell.angle_alpha   90.00
_cell.angle_beta   90.00
_cell.angle_gamma   90.00
#
_symmetry.space_group_name_H-M   'P 1'
#
loop_
_entity.id
_entity.type
_entity.pdbx_description
1 polymer ?
#
loop_
_entity_poly.entity_id
_entity_poly.type
_entity_poly.pdbx_seq_one_letter_code
_entity_poly.pdbx_strand_id
1 'polypeptide(L)'
;MSQAILDEILKNDLPEGYEREGVVIPPVFYAVTEKKVMVLGKEVIKKDIEKASGLPEGFIFSSDYTPRLLIKNGKVIAIEILKKV
;
A
#
# COMPACT_ATOMS: atom_id res chain seq x y z
N MET A 1 8.03 -13.84 7.07
CA MET A 1 7.98 -12.66 7.95
C MET A 1 7.23 -11.51 7.29
N SER A 2 7.61 -11.07 6.08
CA SER A 2 6.96 -9.94 5.40
C SER A 2 5.45 -10.14 5.15
N GLN A 3 5.00 -11.36 4.85
CA GLN A 3 3.56 -11.64 4.66
C GLN A 3 2.74 -11.38 5.92
N ALA A 4 3.20 -11.82 7.09
CA ALA A 4 2.48 -11.59 8.34
C ALA A 4 2.37 -10.10 8.71
N ILE A 5 3.42 -9.33 8.40
CA ILE A 5 3.41 -7.87 8.58
C ILE A 5 2.45 -7.20 7.59
N LEU A 6 2.43 -7.67 6.35
CA LEU A 6 1.48 -7.20 5.34
C LEU A 6 0.03 -7.47 5.77
N ASP A 7 -0.26 -8.69 6.22
CA ASP A 7 -1.60 -9.06 6.68
C ASP A 7 -2.05 -8.25 7.91
N GLU A 8 -1.11 -7.92 8.82
CA GLU A 8 -1.37 -7.02 9.96
C GLU A 8 -1.73 -5.62 9.48
N ILE A 9 -0.98 -5.09 8.52
CA ILE A 9 -1.22 -3.77 7.92
C ILE A 9 -2.58 -3.71 7.21
N LEU A 10 -2.90 -4.73 6.41
CA LEU A 10 -4.13 -4.77 5.63
C LEU A 10 -5.39 -4.84 6.50
N LYS A 11 -5.28 -5.33 7.75
CA LYS A 11 -6.37 -5.35 8.73
C LYS A 11 -6.60 -4.01 9.41
N ASN A 12 -5.62 -3.11 9.39
CA ASN A 12 -5.78 -1.79 9.98
C ASN A 12 -6.66 -0.94 9.09
N ASP A 13 -7.64 -0.27 9.71
CA ASP A 13 -8.45 0.73 9.04
C ASP A 13 -7.56 1.83 8.46
N LEU A 14 -8.03 2.35 7.32
CA LEU A 14 -7.43 3.51 6.69
C LEU A 14 -7.94 4.78 7.38
N PRO A 15 -7.08 5.79 7.57
CA PRO A 15 -7.53 7.10 7.99
C PRO A 15 -8.58 7.65 7.01
N GLU A 16 -9.55 8.41 7.53
CA GLU A 16 -10.58 9.03 6.70
C GLU A 16 -9.96 9.94 5.63
N GLY A 17 -10.46 9.83 4.39
CA GLY A 17 -9.95 10.60 3.25
C GLY A 17 -8.62 10.08 2.68
N TYR A 18 -8.22 8.84 3.03
CA TYR A 18 -7.03 8.21 2.48
C TYR A 18 -7.32 6.83 1.89
N GLU A 19 -6.63 6.53 0.78
CA GLU A 19 -6.51 5.20 0.22
C GLU A 19 -5.08 4.68 0.37
N ARG A 20 -4.90 3.36 0.38
CA ARG A 20 -3.59 2.72 0.39
C ARG A 20 -3.09 2.58 -1.04
N GLU A 21 -1.86 3.02 -1.28
CA GLU A 21 -1.18 2.89 -2.58
C GLU A 21 -0.03 1.89 -2.52
N GLY A 22 0.58 1.73 -1.35
CA GLY A 22 1.61 0.71 -1.18
C GLY A 22 2.10 0.53 0.24
N VAL A 23 2.95 -0.48 0.42
CA VAL A 23 3.56 -0.87 1.68
C VAL A 23 5.02 -1.25 1.44
N VAL A 24 5.93 -0.57 2.11
CA VAL A 24 7.35 -0.92 2.16
C VAL A 24 7.58 -1.81 3.37
N ILE A 25 7.99 -3.05 3.13
CA ILE A 25 8.46 -4.00 4.15
C ILE A 25 9.86 -4.44 3.70
N PRO A 26 10.93 -3.76 4.15
CA PRO A 26 12.26 -3.93 3.58
C PRO A 26 12.69 -5.39 3.45
N PRO A 27 13.26 -5.79 2.31
CA PRO A 27 13.61 -4.97 1.13
C PRO A 27 12.48 -4.86 0.08
N VAL A 28 11.26 -5.28 0.40
CA VAL A 28 10.17 -5.46 -0.58
C VAL A 28 9.22 -4.27 -0.55
N PHE A 29 8.74 -3.88 -1.73
CA PHE A 29 7.61 -2.98 -1.90
C PHE A 29 6.40 -3.74 -2.42
N TYR A 30 5.26 -3.53 -1.77
CA TYR A 30 3.98 -4.02 -2.20
C TYR A 30 3.16 -2.84 -2.72
N ALA A 31 2.72 -2.88 -3.96
CA ALA A 31 1.91 -1.83 -4.59
C ALA A 31 0.46 -2.28 -4.67
N VAL A 32 -0.48 -1.36 -4.44
CA VAL A 32 -1.88 -1.60 -4.75
C VAL A 32 -2.07 -1.51 -6.26
N THR A 33 -2.61 -2.57 -6.85
CA THR A 33 -2.90 -2.64 -8.29
C THR A 33 -4.42 -2.56 -8.48
N GLU A 34 -4.84 -1.68 -9.38
CA GLU A 34 -6.24 -1.62 -9.80
C GLU A 34 -6.41 -2.29 -11.16
N LYS A 35 -7.17 -3.37 -11.19
CA LYS A 35 -7.57 -4.02 -12.44
C LYS A 35 -9.03 -3.69 -12.73
N LYS A 36 -9.24 -2.84 -13.74
CA LYS A 36 -10.57 -2.59 -14.31
C LYS A 36 -10.91 -3.72 -15.27
N VAL A 37 -12.00 -4.44 -14.98
CA VAL A 37 -12.49 -5.54 -15.82
C VAL A 37 -13.96 -5.31 -16.14
N MET A 38 -14.34 -5.49 -17.40
CA MET A 38 -15.74 -5.46 -17.79
C MET A 38 -16.34 -6.86 -17.63
N VAL A 39 -17.34 -7.01 -16.77
CA VAL A 39 -18.04 -8.28 -16.53
C VAL A 39 -19.52 -8.05 -16.80
N LEU A 40 -20.07 -8.75 -17.81
CA LEU A 40 -21.49 -8.64 -18.19
C LEU A 40 -21.94 -7.18 -18.43
N GLY A 41 -21.09 -6.39 -19.10
CA GLY A 41 -21.37 -4.97 -19.40
C GLY A 41 -21.22 -4.02 -18.20
N LYS A 42 -20.81 -4.50 -17.03
CA LYS A 42 -20.52 -3.67 -15.85
C LYS A 42 -19.01 -3.53 -15.65
N GLU A 43 -18.54 -2.32 -15.36
CA GLU A 43 -17.17 -2.11 -14.91
C GLU A 43 -17.02 -2.61 -13.47
N VAL A 44 -16.05 -3.51 -13.26
CA VAL A 44 -15.66 -4.02 -11.94
C VAL A 44 -14.22 -3.62 -11.70
N ILE A 45 -14.00 -2.81 -10.67
CA ILE A 45 -12.65 -2.46 -10.21
C ILE A 45 -12.25 -3.49 -9.16
N LYS A 46 -11.19 -4.25 -9.44
CA LYS A 46 -10.55 -5.11 -8.45
C LYS A 46 -9.28 -4.43 -7.97
N LYS A 47 -9.22 -4.11 -6.68
CA LYS A 47 -7.98 -3.70 -6.01
C LYS A 47 -7.30 -4.95 -5.47
N ASP A 48 -6.03 -5.14 -5.80
CA ASP A 48 -5.17 -6.18 -5.23
C ASP A 48 -3.89 -5.53 -4.70
N ILE A 49 -3.09 -6.29 -3.94
CA ILE A 49 -1.78 -5.83 -3.48
C ILE A 49 -0.71 -6.83 -3.88
N GLU A 50 0.21 -6.37 -4.71
CA GLU A 50 1.20 -7.23 -5.36
C GLU A 50 2.62 -6.76 -5.02
N LYS A 51 3.56 -7.70 -4.96
CA LYS A 51 4.98 -7.35 -4.86
C LYS A 51 5.39 -6.62 -6.14
N ALA A 52 5.82 -5.37 -5.99
CA ALA A 52 6.37 -4.62 -7.10
C ALA A 52 7.72 -5.23 -7.52
N SER A 53 7.93 -5.34 -8.84
CA SER A 53 9.17 -5.84 -9.43
C SER A 53 10.34 -4.88 -9.25
N GLY A 54 10.07 -3.61 -8.94
CA GLY A 54 11.07 -2.60 -8.65
C GLY A 54 10.50 -1.50 -7.75
N LEU A 55 11.37 -0.92 -6.94
CA LEU A 55 11.10 0.32 -6.22
C LEU A 55 11.40 1.49 -7.16
N PRO A 56 10.56 2.53 -7.23
CA PRO A 56 11.01 3.79 -7.81
C PRO A 56 12.20 4.29 -6.97
N GLU A 57 13.35 4.48 -7.60
CA GLU A 57 14.50 5.11 -6.96
C GLU A 57 14.27 6.63 -6.87
N GLY A 58 14.57 7.22 -5.71
CA GLY A 58 14.45 8.65 -5.48
C GLY A 58 13.39 9.04 -4.44
N PHE A 59 12.89 10.26 -4.56
CA PHE A 59 12.01 10.88 -3.57
C PHE A 59 10.53 10.67 -3.93
N ILE A 60 9.80 9.95 -3.08
CA ILE A 60 8.33 9.97 -3.09
C ILE A 60 7.88 11.14 -2.22
N PHE A 61 8.04 12.36 -2.72
CA PHE A 61 7.50 13.56 -2.10
C PHE A 61 6.49 14.20 -3.05
N SER A 62 5.21 13.89 -2.83
CA SER A 62 4.10 14.62 -3.43
C SER A 62 3.14 15.03 -2.31
N SER A 63 2.45 16.16 -2.49
CA SER A 63 1.42 16.67 -1.58
C SER A 63 0.30 15.66 -1.31
N ASP A 64 0.15 14.70 -2.20
CA ASP A 64 -0.99 13.80 -2.21
C ASP A 64 -0.71 12.54 -1.39
N TYR A 65 0.55 12.28 -1.03
CA TYR A 65 0.95 11.08 -0.32
C TYR A 65 1.39 11.35 1.12
N THR A 66 0.98 10.49 2.03
CA THR A 66 1.34 10.54 3.45
C THR A 66 1.86 9.17 3.90
N PRO A 67 3.09 9.07 4.44
CA PRO A 67 3.57 7.81 4.98
C PRO A 67 2.98 7.53 6.36
N ARG A 68 2.54 6.30 6.62
CA ARG A 68 2.18 5.80 7.96
C ARG A 68 3.22 4.78 8.41
N LEU A 69 3.84 5.01 9.56
CA LEU A 69 4.83 4.10 10.14
C LEU A 69 4.13 2.97 10.91
N LEU A 70 4.58 1.74 10.72
CA LEU A 70 4.28 0.64 11.62
C LEU A 70 5.48 0.40 12.54
N ILE A 71 5.27 0.61 13.84
CA ILE A 71 6.31 0.51 14.85
C ILE A 71 6.01 -0.65 15.79
N LYS A 72 7.00 -1.53 16.00
CA LYS A 72 6.93 -2.64 16.94
C LYS A 72 8.20 -2.70 17.77
N ASN A 73 8.06 -2.71 19.09
CA ASN A 73 9.20 -2.71 20.03
C ASN A 73 10.21 -1.58 19.75
N GLY A 74 9.72 -0.38 19.43
CA GLY A 74 10.55 0.79 19.11
C GLY A 74 11.26 0.73 17.74
N LYS A 75 10.97 -0.27 16.91
CA LYS A 75 11.55 -0.41 15.56
C LYS A 75 10.49 -0.17 14.51
N VAL A 76 10.81 0.60 13.47
CA VAL A 76 9.99 0.70 12.26
C VAL A 76 10.12 -0.62 11.51
N ILE A 77 9.01 -1.36 11.39
CA ILE A 77 8.98 -2.65 10.71
C ILE A 77 8.37 -2.57 9.31
N ALA A 78 7.62 -1.51 9.02
CA ALA A 78 7.06 -1.22 7.72
C ALA A 78 6.65 0.25 7.60
N ILE A 79 6.45 0.70 6.36
CA ILE A 79 5.92 2.02 6.01
C ILE A 79 4.79 1.81 5.02
N GLU A 80 3.59 2.29 5.32
CA GLU A 80 2.53 2.41 4.33
C GLU A 80 2.62 3.75 3.62
N ILE A 81 2.33 3.75 2.33
CA ILE A 81 2.15 4.95 1.52
C ILE A 81 0.65 5.11 1.28
N LEU A 82 0.08 6.16 1.85
CA LEU A 82 -1.33 6.50 1.71
C LEU A 82 -1.48 7.67 0.76
N LYS A 83 -2.52 7.68 -0.07
CA LYS A 83 -2.87 8.79 -0.95
C LYS A 83 -4.17 9.43 -0.50
N LYS A 84 -4.19 10.75 -0.50
CA LYS A 84 -5.39 11.54 -0.18
C LYS A 84 -6.42 11.42 -1.30
N VAL A 85 -7.68 11.23 -0.93
CA VAL A 85 -8.84 11.12 -1.83
C VAL A 85 -9.63 12.42 -1.87
#